data_AF-A0A6J4QHL5-F1
#
_entry.id   AF-A0A6J4QHL5-F1
#
_cell.length_a   1.000
_cell.length_b   1.000
_cell.length_c   1.000
_cell.angle_alpha   90.00
_cell.angle_beta   90.00
_cell.angle_gamma   90.00
#
_symmetry.space_group_name_H-M   'P 1'
#
loop_
_entity.id
_entity.type
_entity.pdbx_description
1 polymer ?
#
loop_
_entity_poly.entity_id
_entity_poly.type
_entity_poly.pdbx_seq_one_letter_code
_entity_poly.pdbx_strand_id
1 'polypeptide(L)' 'MVRELAEETGLVVVPVGLVGRVTRGRYAIADYACTPVGGALRAGDDALDVRWCSAADLAALPLVDGLLEALAEWGALPRS' A
#
# COMPACT_ATOMS: atom_id res chain seq x y z
N MET A 1 -5.74 5.08 9.20
CA MET A 1 -4.60 5.31 8.28
C MET A 1 -3.26 5.45 8.99
N VAL A 2 -2.81 6.61 9.50
CA VAL A 2 -1.42 6.73 10.04
C VAL A 2 -1.15 5.78 11.22
N ARG A 3 -2.12 5.62 12.14
CA ARG A 3 -2.03 4.65 13.25
C ARG A 3 -1.97 3.20 12.72
N GLU A 4 -2.82 2.86 11.77
CA GLU A 4 -2.90 1.51 11.17
C GLU A 4 -1.61 1.16 10.43
N LEU A 5 -1.04 2.07 9.64
CA LEU A 5 0.25 1.86 8.96
C LEU A 5 1.38 1.53 9.93
N ALA A 6 1.42 2.17 11.10
CA ALA A 6 2.42 1.86 12.12
C ALA A 6 2.20 0.47 12.76
N GLU A 7 0.95 0.05 12.95
CA GLU A 7 0.60 -1.27 13.48
C GLU A 7 0.89 -2.39 12.45
N GLU A 8 0.51 -2.19 11.20
CA GLU A 8 0.61 -3.18 10.11
C GLU A 8 2.04 -3.30 9.53
N THR A 9 2.79 -2.21 9.49
CA THR A 9 4.11 -2.16 8.79
C THR A 9 5.28 -1.70 9.65
N GLY A 10 5.02 -1.25 10.89
CA GLY A 10 6.05 -0.67 11.77
C GLY A 10 6.58 0.70 11.33
N LEU A 11 6.06 1.26 10.22
CA LEU A 11 6.50 2.56 9.70
C LEU A 11 5.66 3.71 10.25
N VAL A 12 6.34 4.79 10.61
CA VAL A 12 5.70 6.09 10.85
C VAL A 12 5.75 6.87 9.55
N VAL A 13 4.59 7.32 9.06
CA VAL A 13 4.47 8.00 7.78
C VAL A 13 3.75 9.33 7.88
N VAL A 14 4.03 10.21 6.93
CA VAL A 14 3.26 11.44 6.68
C VAL A 14 2.47 11.28 5.38
N PRO A 15 1.13 11.40 5.41
CA PRO A 15 0.32 11.41 4.19
C PRO A 15 0.66 12.61 3.30
N VAL A 16 0.88 12.33 2.02
CA VAL A 16 1.17 13.33 0.99
C VAL A 16 -0.12 13.74 0.25
N GLY A 17 -1.04 12.80 0.04
CA GLY A 17 -2.31 13.08 -0.61
C GLY A 17 -3.09 11.82 -1.00
N LEU A 18 -4.36 12.01 -1.36
CA LEU A 18 -5.19 10.95 -1.92
C LEU A 18 -4.70 10.61 -3.33
N VAL A 19 -4.46 9.33 -3.59
CA VAL A 19 -4.03 8.79 -4.90
C VAL A 19 -5.24 8.32 -5.69
N GLY A 20 -6.15 7.61 -5.04
CA GLY A 20 -7.28 7.00 -5.73
C GLY A 20 -8.35 6.49 -4.79
N ARG A 21 -9.48 6.11 -5.38
CA ARG A 21 -10.58 5.46 -4.67
C ARG A 21 -11.12 4.32 -5.51
N VAL A 22 -11.47 3.24 -4.84
CA VAL A 22 -12.05 2.08 -5.48
C VAL A 22 -13.17 1.50 -4.63
N THR A 23 -14.23 1.04 -5.27
CA THR A 23 -15.30 0.31 -4.60
C THR A 23 -15.12 -1.18 -4.86
N ARG A 24 -15.11 -1.98 -3.78
CA ARG A 24 -15.01 -3.44 -3.83
C ARG A 24 -16.15 -4.02 -2.99
N GLY A 25 -17.16 -4.58 -3.66
CA GLY A 25 -18.39 -5.02 -3.02
C GLY A 25 -19.07 -3.86 -2.29
N ARG A 26 -19.21 -3.96 -0.96
CA ARG A 26 -19.79 -2.92 -0.09
C ARG A 26 -18.76 -1.93 0.47
N TYR A 27 -17.47 -2.12 0.17
CA TYR A 27 -16.39 -1.33 0.74
C TYR A 27 -15.98 -0.23 -0.24
N ALA A 28 -15.92 1.01 0.26
CA ALA A 28 -15.27 2.12 -0.43
C ALA A 28 -13.87 2.31 0.16
N ILE A 29 -12.85 2.08 -0.65
CA ILE A 29 -11.44 2.12 -0.29
C ILE A 29 -10.83 3.39 -0.86
N ALA A 30 -10.02 4.08 -0.06
CA ALA A 30 -9.31 5.29 -0.44
C ALA A 30 -7.81 5.11 -0.16
N ASP A 31 -7.01 5.20 -1.21
CA ASP A 31 -5.57 4.96 -1.16
C ASP A 31 -4.82 6.30 -1.13
N TYR A 32 -3.83 6.40 -0.25
CA TYR A 32 -3.07 7.62 -0.01
C TYR A 32 -1.58 7.39 -0.22
N ALA A 33 -0.93 8.33 -0.89
CA ALA A 33 0.52 8.38 -0.96
C ALA A 33 1.05 8.85 0.40
N CYS A 34 2.08 8.17 0.90
CA CYS A 34 2.66 8.42 2.21
C CYS A 34 4.20 8.44 2.09
N THR A 35 4.83 9.36 2.81
CA THR A 35 6.29 9.42 2.94
C THR A 35 6.70 8.85 4.29
N PRO A 36 7.54 7.80 4.35
CA PRO A 36 8.10 7.32 5.61
C PRO A 36 8.98 8.39 6.26
N VAL A 37 8.76 8.63 7.55
CA VAL A 37 9.53 9.60 8.35
C VAL A 37 10.21 8.96 9.56
N GLY A 38 9.99 7.66 9.78
CA GLY A 38 10.61 6.90 10.85
C GLY A 38 10.01 5.50 10.99
N GLY A 39 10.36 4.84 12.09
CA GLY A 39 9.99 3.44 12.33
C GLY A 39 10.95 2.47 11.67
N ALA A 40 10.65 1.17 11.81
CA ALA A 40 11.41 0.10 11.20
C ALA A 40 10.42 -0.84 10.52
N LEU A 41 10.70 -1.21 9.27
CA LEU A 41 9.84 -2.08 8.49
C LEU A 41 9.70 -3.44 9.20
N ARG A 42 8.48 -3.75 9.64
CA ARG A 42 8.15 -5.00 10.35
C ARG A 42 6.68 -5.32 10.16
N ALA A 43 6.37 -6.60 9.91
CA ALA A 43 5.00 -7.03 9.77
C ALA A 43 4.24 -6.89 11.10
N GLY A 44 3.02 -6.36 11.01
CA GLY A 44 2.02 -6.36 12.07
C GLY A 44 1.54 -7.76 12.42
N ASP A 45 0.66 -7.88 13.41
CA ASP A 45 0.08 -9.16 13.81
C ASP A 45 -0.98 -9.69 12.82
N ASP A 46 -1.51 -8.81 11.99
CA ASP A 46 -2.46 -9.10 10.91
C ASP A 46 -1.78 -9.36 9.54
N ALA A 47 -0.45 -9.28 9.49
CA ALA A 47 0.34 -9.52 8.28
C ALA A 47 1.35 -10.66 8.46
N LEU A 48 1.47 -11.53 7.46
CA LEU A 48 2.46 -12.62 7.47
C LEU A 48 3.88 -12.15 7.13
N ASP A 49 4.00 -11.08 6.34
CA ASP A 49 5.26 -10.54 5.86
C ASP A 49 5.11 -9.06 5.50
N VAL A 50 6.23 -8.34 5.45
CA VAL A 50 6.30 -6.95 4.97
C VAL A 50 7.56 -6.75 4.14
N ARG A 51 7.42 -6.08 2.99
CA ARG A 51 8.55 -5.78 2.11
C ARG A 51 8.27 -4.58 1.22
N TRP A 52 9.34 -3.89 0.84
CA TRP A 52 9.29 -2.96 -0.30
C TRP A 52 9.22 -3.78 -1.60
N CYS A 53 8.28 -3.45 -2.47
CA CYS A 53 8.10 -4.14 -3.75
C CYS A 53 8.46 -3.22 -4.92
N SER A 54 9.30 -3.70 -5.82
CA SER A 54 9.44 -3.15 -7.17
C SER A 54 8.21 -3.49 -8.03
N ALA A 55 8.12 -2.91 -9.22
CA ALA A 55 7.09 -3.29 -10.19
C ALA A 55 7.19 -4.79 -10.58
N ALA A 56 8.40 -5.34 -10.67
CA ALA A 56 8.62 -6.75 -10.96
C ALA A 56 8.15 -7.65 -9.80
N ASP A 57 8.38 -7.22 -8.55
CA ASP A 57 7.91 -7.95 -7.37
C ASP A 57 6.38 -8.01 -7.33
N LEU A 58 5.70 -6.90 -7.65
CA LEU A 58 4.24 -6.87 -7.69
C LEU A 58 3.68 -7.79 -8.78
N ALA A 59 4.28 -7.81 -9.97
CA ALA A 59 3.85 -8.68 -11.06
C ALA A 59 4.02 -10.19 -10.76
N ALA A 60 4.91 -10.54 -9.84
CA ALA A 60 5.18 -11.93 -9.45
C ALA A 60 4.36 -12.41 -8.23
N LEU A 61 3.71 -11.49 -7.50
CA LEU A 61 2.92 -11.83 -6.33
C LEU A 61 1.51 -12.30 -6.70
N PRO A 62 0.90 -13.20 -5.89
CA PRO A 62 -0.52 -13.53 -6.00
C PRO A 62 -1.37 -12.38 -5.44
N LEU A 63 -1.51 -11.31 -6.23
CA LEU A 63 -2.28 -10.13 -5.84
C LEU A 63 -3.79 -10.38 -5.96
N VAL A 64 -4.57 -9.61 -5.20
CA VAL A 64 -6.02 -9.58 -5.37
C VAL A 64 -6.41 -8.97 -6.72
N ASP A 65 -7.51 -9.48 -7.29
CA ASP A 65 -8.01 -9.02 -8.59
C ASP A 65 -8.25 -7.49 -8.61
N GLY A 66 -7.76 -6.83 -9.66
CA GLY A 66 -7.96 -5.40 -9.87
C GLY A 66 -7.01 -4.48 -9.10
N LEU A 67 -6.04 -5.01 -8.33
CA LEU A 67 -5.08 -4.18 -7.60
C LEU A 67 -4.09 -3.50 -8.56
N LEU A 68 -3.47 -4.28 -9.47
CA LEU A 68 -2.50 -3.74 -10.42
C LEU A 68 -3.13 -2.73 -11.37
N GLU A 69 -4.35 -3.03 -11.84
CA GLU A 69 -5.12 -2.17 -12.72
C GLU A 69 -5.42 -0.83 -12.04
N ALA A 70 -5.90 -0.85 -10.79
CA ALA A 70 -6.18 0.37 -10.04
C ALA A 70 -4.90 1.21 -9.82
N LEU A 71 -3.81 0.58 -9.39
CA LEU A 71 -2.53 1.28 -9.20
C LEU A 71 -1.98 1.84 -10.52
N ALA A 72 -2.15 1.13 -11.64
CA ALA A 72 -1.74 1.61 -12.96
C ALA A 72 -2.58 2.81 -13.41
N GLU A 73 -3.91 2.75 -13.27
CA GLU A 73 -4.83 3.84 -13.58
C GLU A 73 -4.52 5.11 -12.80
N TRP A 74 -4.09 4.98 -11.54
CA TRP A 74 -3.70 6.11 -10.70
C TRP A 74 -2.25 6.57 -10.89
N GLY A 75 -1.48 5.91 -11.77
CA GLY A 75 -0.06 6.22 -11.96
C GLY A 75 0.79 5.96 -10.71
N ALA A 76 0.37 5.00 -9.87
CA ALA A 76 0.94 4.70 -8.55
C ALA A 76 1.79 3.43 -8.52
N LEU A 77 2.10 2.82 -9.67
CA LEU A 77 3.02 1.69 -9.73
C LEU A 77 4.45 2.13 -9.34
N PRO A 78 5.23 1.26 -8.66
CA PRO A 78 6.62 1.55 -8.33
C PRO A 78 7.42 1.86 -9.60
N ARG A 79 8.28 2.87 -9.53
CA ARG A 79 9.22 3.18 -10.62
C ARG A 79 10.34 2.14 -10.59
N SER A 80 10.76 1.72 -11.79
CA SER A 80 11.89 0.80 -12.01
C SER A 80 13.22 1.42 -11.60
#